data_AF-A0A0N4XW16-F1
#
_entry.id   AF-A0A0N4XW16-F1
#
_cell.length_a   1.000
_cell.length_b   1.000
_cell.length_c   1.000
_cell.angle_alpha   90.00
_cell.angle_beta   90.00
_cell.angle_gamma   90.00
#
_symmetry.space_group_name_H-M   'P 1'
#
loop_
_entity.id
_entity.type
_entity.pdbx_description
1 polymer ?
#
loop_
_entity_poly.entity_id
_entity_poly.type
_entity_poly.pdbx_seq_one_letter_code
_entity_poly.pdbx_strand_id
1 'polypeptide(L)'
;MTQESGRLFMKLHQLEPQGQCNFMSAIKIAHLALKHRQNRNHKMRIVMFIGSPIDNLDSAELTKIAKKLKKEKVQCDVICFGEADSENSQIMGQFVDTLNGK
;
A
#
# COMPACT_ATOMS: atom_id res chain seq x y z
N MET A 1 16.82 -2.60 1.82
CA MET A 1 16.42 -1.17 1.87
C MET A 1 17.68 -0.34 1.92
N THR A 2 17.71 0.79 1.21
CA THR A 2 18.90 1.65 1.07
C THR A 2 18.64 3.04 1.66
N GLN A 3 19.70 3.71 2.09
CA GLN A 3 19.68 5.13 2.47
C GLN A 3 20.08 6.06 1.32
N GLU A 4 20.51 5.49 0.18
CA GLU A 4 20.95 6.25 -0.99
C GLU A 4 19.74 6.70 -1.84
N SER A 5 19.29 7.93 -1.66
CA SER A 5 18.18 8.52 -2.44
C SER A 5 18.46 8.58 -3.94
N GLY A 6 19.72 8.74 -4.35
CA GLY A 6 20.13 8.77 -5.76
C GLY A 6 19.78 7.49 -6.53
N ARG A 7 19.84 6.31 -5.89
CA ARG A 7 19.45 5.05 -6.54
C ARG A 7 17.96 5.01 -6.87
N LEU A 8 17.13 5.56 -6.00
CA LEU A 8 15.68 5.66 -6.23
C LEU A 8 15.41 6.59 -7.41
N PHE A 9 15.99 7.79 -7.41
CA PHE A 9 15.78 8.78 -8.46
C PHE A 9 16.18 8.27 -9.85
N MET A 10 17.34 7.63 -9.97
CA MET A 10 17.80 7.05 -11.23
C MET A 10 16.84 5.99 -11.78
N LYS A 11 16.23 5.18 -10.91
CA LYS A 11 15.23 4.19 -11.34
C LYS A 11 13.91 4.81 -11.70
N LEU A 12 13.44 5.81 -10.94
CA LEU A 12 12.20 6.52 -11.25
C LEU A 12 12.25 7.21 -12.62
N HIS A 13 13.40 7.80 -13.00
CA HIS A 13 13.55 8.44 -14.32
C HIS A 13 13.43 7.45 -15.50
N GLN A 14 13.67 6.16 -15.26
CA GLN A 14 13.57 5.11 -16.30
C GLN A 14 12.17 4.48 -16.37
N LEU A 15 11.24 4.86 -15.48
CA LEU A 15 9.90 4.26 -15.44
C LEU A 15 8.97 4.96 -16.42
N GLU A 16 8.26 4.16 -17.20
CA GLU A 16 7.11 4.58 -18.01
C GLU A 16 5.82 3.99 -17.42
N PRO A 17 4.73 4.77 -17.31
CA PRO A 17 3.44 4.25 -16.87
C PRO A 17 2.92 3.20 -17.86
N GLN A 18 2.77 1.96 -17.41
CA GLN A 18 2.24 0.87 -18.22
C GLN A 18 1.53 -0.18 -17.36
N GLY A 19 0.58 -0.89 -17.96
CA GLY A 19 -0.15 -1.98 -17.33
C GLY A 19 -1.28 -1.52 -16.39
N GLN A 20 -1.75 -2.44 -15.56
CA GLN A 20 -2.85 -2.24 -14.61
C GLN A 20 -2.37 -2.40 -13.18
N CYS A 21 -2.92 -1.60 -12.26
CA CYS A 21 -2.55 -1.67 -10.85
C CYS A 21 -3.17 -2.90 -10.17
N ASN A 22 -2.34 -3.70 -9.50
CA ASN A 22 -2.80 -4.81 -8.66
C ASN A 22 -2.53 -4.50 -7.18
N PHE A 23 -3.55 -3.99 -6.49
CA PHE A 23 -3.47 -3.58 -5.09
C PHE A 23 -3.09 -4.74 -4.16
N MET A 24 -3.72 -5.90 -4.35
CA MET A 24 -3.59 -7.05 -3.44
C MET A 24 -2.20 -7.67 -3.47
N SER A 25 -1.62 -7.78 -4.66
CA SER A 25 -0.22 -8.24 -4.80
C SER A 25 0.75 -7.21 -4.23
N ALA A 26 0.55 -5.92 -4.52
CA ALA A 26 1.43 -4.85 -4.06
C ALA A 26 1.52 -4.81 -2.52
N ILE A 27 0.40 -4.87 -1.81
CA ILE A 27 0.38 -4.81 -0.35
C ILE A 27 1.02 -6.05 0.30
N LYS A 28 0.82 -7.24 -0.28
CA LYS A 28 1.45 -8.50 0.18
C LYS A 28 2.97 -8.45 0.00
N ILE A 29 3.44 -7.95 -1.15
CA ILE A 29 4.88 -7.79 -1.43
C ILE A 29 5.49 -6.75 -0.49
N ALA A 30 4.84 -5.60 -0.31
CA ALA A 30 5.31 -4.56 0.60
C ALA A 30 5.42 -5.08 2.05
N HIS A 31 4.43 -5.85 2.50
CA HIS A 31 4.46 -6.51 3.80
C HIS A 31 5.65 -7.48 3.95
N LEU A 32 5.90 -8.30 2.93
CA LEU A 32 7.03 -9.22 2.91
C LEU A 32 8.38 -8.48 2.92
N ALA A 33 8.50 -7.39 2.16
CA ALA A 33 9.69 -6.56 2.12
C ALA A 33 10.01 -5.94 3.48
N LEU A 34 8.98 -5.51 4.23
CA LEU A 34 9.14 -4.98 5.58
C LEU A 34 9.62 -6.04 6.59
N LYS A 35 9.26 -7.33 6.42
CA LYS A 35 9.77 -8.43 7.26
C LYS A 35 11.28 -8.67 7.08
N HIS A 36 11.80 -8.45 5.88
CA HIS A 36 13.21 -8.69 5.52
C HIS A 36 14.10 -7.46 5.72
N ARG A 37 13.72 -6.54 6.61
CA ARG A 37 14.51 -5.37 6.95
C ARG A 37 15.71 -5.68 7.84
N GLN A 38 16.80 -4.94 7.63
CA GLN A 38 17.99 -5.04 8.47
C GLN A 38 17.76 -4.50 9.89
N ASN A 39 17.19 -3.29 10.02
CA ASN A 39 16.88 -2.71 11.33
C ASN A 39 15.43 -2.99 11.73
N ARG A 40 15.24 -3.76 12.80
CA ARG A 40 13.91 -4.13 13.32
C ARG A 40 13.31 -3.12 14.29
N ASN A 41 14.06 -2.11 14.74
CA ASN A 41 13.61 -1.11 15.70
C ASN A 41 12.74 -0.01 15.06
N HIS A 42 12.82 0.17 13.73
CA HIS A 42 12.00 1.14 13.04
C HIS A 42 10.51 0.72 13.06
N LYS A 43 9.59 1.70 13.11
CA LYS A 43 8.17 1.40 12.88
C LYS A 43 7.97 0.97 11.43
N MET A 44 7.08 -0.01 11.20
CA MET A 44 6.73 -0.45 9.85
C MET A 44 5.67 0.50 9.30
N ARG A 45 5.94 1.09 8.13
CA ARG A 45 5.00 1.99 7.44
C ARG A 45 5.01 1.70 5.95
N ILE A 46 3.82 1.65 5.36
CA ILE A 46 3.58 1.57 3.92
C ILE A 46 2.87 2.87 3.52
N VAL A 47 3.33 3.50 2.46
CA VAL A 47 2.64 4.63 1.81
C VAL A 47 2.28 4.16 0.41
N MET A 48 0.98 4.05 0.14
CA MET A 48 0.45 3.58 -1.14
C MET A 48 -0.13 4.75 -1.92
N PHE A 49 0.32 4.89 -3.17
CA PHE A 49 -0.21 5.87 -4.11
C PHE A 49 -1.10 5.14 -5.13
N ILE A 50 -2.36 5.56 -5.24
CA ILE A 50 -3.33 5.02 -6.18
C ILE A 50 -3.65 6.12 -7.18
N GLY A 51 -3.24 5.94 -8.44
CA GLY A 51 -3.45 6.92 -9.52
C GLY A 51 -4.33 6.42 -10.65
N SER A 52 -4.95 5.24 -10.50
CA SER A 52 -5.85 4.65 -11.48
C SER A 52 -7.00 3.95 -10.77
N PRO A 53 -8.12 3.69 -11.47
CA PRO A 53 -9.11 2.73 -10.99
C PRO A 53 -8.47 1.38 -10.69
N ILE A 54 -9.01 0.67 -9.71
CA ILE A 54 -8.57 -0.68 -9.35
C ILE A 54 -9.74 -1.63 -9.56
N ASP A 55 -9.61 -2.52 -10.54
CA ASP A 55 -10.65 -3.48 -10.84
C ASP A 55 -10.68 -4.62 -9.82
N ASN A 56 -11.87 -5.19 -9.60
CA ASN A 56 -12.09 -6.43 -8.84
C ASN A 56 -11.55 -6.41 -7.40
N LEU A 57 -11.78 -5.31 -6.67
CA LEU A 57 -11.40 -5.24 -5.26
C LEU A 57 -12.36 -6.05 -4.37
N ASP A 58 -11.91 -7.20 -3.87
CA ASP A 58 -12.67 -7.99 -2.90
C ASP A 58 -12.55 -7.39 -1.49
N SER A 59 -13.63 -6.77 -1.01
CA SER A 59 -13.71 -6.15 0.33
C SER A 59 -13.45 -7.16 1.47
N ALA A 60 -13.81 -8.43 1.30
CA ALA A 60 -13.58 -9.46 2.30
C ALA A 60 -12.09 -9.82 2.41
N GLU A 61 -11.38 -9.92 1.28
CA GLU A 61 -9.93 -10.16 1.27
C GLU A 61 -9.16 -8.94 1.80
N LEU A 62 -9.59 -7.74 1.42
CA LEU A 62 -9.05 -6.47 1.89
C LEU A 62 -9.11 -6.36 3.42
N THR A 63 -10.27 -6.71 4.00
CA THR A 63 -10.49 -6.74 5.46
C THR A 63 -9.56 -7.74 6.15
N LYS A 64 -9.34 -8.92 5.56
CA LYS A 64 -8.40 -9.93 6.11
C LYS A 64 -6.97 -9.38 6.14
N ILE A 65 -6.54 -8.69 5.08
CA ILE A 65 -5.21 -8.07 5.03
C ILE A 65 -5.11 -6.93 6.05
N ALA A 66 -6.11 -6.05 6.15
CA ALA A 66 -6.13 -4.96 7.12
C ALA A 66 -5.94 -5.48 8.56
N LYS A 67 -6.70 -6.52 8.95
CA LYS A 67 -6.57 -7.17 10.27
C LYS A 67 -5.17 -7.78 10.48
N LYS A 68 -4.60 -8.39 9.43
CA LYS A 68 -3.23 -8.94 9.48
C LYS A 68 -2.19 -7.84 9.69
N LEU A 69 -2.26 -6.74 8.94
CA LEU A 69 -1.35 -5.60 9.07
C LEU A 69 -1.46 -4.94 10.45
N LYS A 70 -2.67 -4.80 10.98
CA LYS A 70 -2.92 -4.31 12.34
C LYS A 70 -2.26 -5.21 13.40
N LYS A 71 -2.42 -6.54 13.31
CA LYS A 71 -1.79 -7.51 14.22
C LYS A 71 -0.26 -7.40 14.21
N GLU A 72 0.31 -7.14 13.04
CA GLU A 72 1.75 -6.99 12.85
C GLU A 72 2.26 -5.54 13.09
N LYS A 73 1.39 -4.62 13.56
CA LYS A 73 1.72 -3.22 13.84
C LYS A 73 2.31 -2.48 12.63
N VAL A 74 1.80 -2.77 11.43
CA VAL A 74 2.15 -2.06 10.20
C VAL A 74 1.21 -0.88 10.02
N GLN A 75 1.77 0.32 9.91
CA GLN A 75 1.02 1.52 9.52
C GLN A 75 0.85 1.56 8.00
N CYS A 76 -0.31 1.97 7.52
CA CYS A 76 -0.57 2.11 6.09
C CYS A 76 -1.25 3.45 5.82
N ASP A 77 -0.69 4.25 4.91
CA ASP A 77 -1.36 5.41 4.35
C ASP A 77 -1.73 5.10 2.90
N VAL A 78 -2.96 5.45 2.52
CA VAL A 78 -3.43 5.35 1.15
C VAL A 78 -3.68 6.76 0.63
N ILE A 79 -2.99 7.11 -0.45
CA ILE A 79 -3.06 8.40 -1.12
C ILE A 79 -3.72 8.15 -2.47
N CYS A 80 -5.00 8.49 -2.58
CA CYS A 80 -5.77 8.37 -3.80
C CYS A 80 -5.65 9.67 -4.61
N PHE A 81 -5.23 9.55 -5.87
CA PHE A 81 -5.27 10.62 -6.86
C PHE A 81 -6.47 10.40 -7.79
N GLY A 82 -7.12 11.49 -8.20
CA GLY A 82 -8.32 11.45 -9.03
C GLY A 82 -9.58 11.83 -8.25
N GLU A 83 -10.70 11.22 -8.58
CA GLU A 83 -12.00 11.54 -7.99
C GLU A 83 -12.17 10.95 -6.59
N ALA A 84 -12.35 11.84 -5.61
CA ALA A 84 -12.43 11.50 -4.19
C ALA A 84 -13.68 10.69 -3.82
N ASP A 85 -14.77 10.82 -4.57
CA ASP A 85 -16.07 10.17 -4.31
C ASP A 85 -16.30 8.89 -5.12
N SER A 86 -15.23 8.32 -5.68
CA SER A 86 -15.31 7.03 -6.38
C SER A 86 -15.57 5.86 -5.41
N GLU A 87 -16.19 4.79 -5.92
CA GLU A 87 -16.38 3.52 -5.19
C GLU A 87 -15.05 2.99 -4.62
N ASN A 88 -13.96 3.12 -5.38
CA ASN A 88 -12.62 2.75 -4.93
C ASN A 88 -12.17 3.53 -3.68
N SER A 89 -12.49 4.83 -3.61
CA SER A 89 -12.17 5.66 -2.43
C SER A 89 -12.91 5.19 -1.18
N GLN A 90 -14.19 4.83 -1.32
CA GLN A 90 -14.99 4.29 -0.21
C GLN A 90 -14.45 2.97 0.31
N ILE A 91 -14.10 2.04 -0.59
CA ILE A 91 -13.51 0.74 -0.22
C ILE A 91 -12.15 0.93 0.47
N MET A 92 -11.32 1.87 -0.01
CA MET A 92 -10.06 2.22 0.66
C MET A 92 -10.29 2.85 2.04
N GLY A 93 -11.34 3.66 2.19
CA GLY A 93 -11.77 4.18 3.49
C GLY A 93 -12.07 3.06 4.49
N GLN A 94 -12.87 2.07 4.09
CA GLN A 94 -13.18 0.89 4.92
C GLN A 94 -11.93 0.10 5.31
N PHE A 95 -10.97 -0.04 4.39
CA PHE A 95 -9.68 -0.66 4.68
C PHE A 95 -8.89 0.10 5.74
N VAL A 96 -8.79 1.42 5.61
CA VAL A 96 -8.08 2.28 6.56
C VAL A 96 -8.77 2.25 7.93
N ASP A 97 -10.10 2.29 7.98
CA ASP A 97 -10.87 2.19 9.22
C ASP A 97 -10.65 0.86 9.92
N THR A 98 -10.68 -0.26 9.18
CA THR A 98 -10.39 -1.59 9.72
C THR A 98 -8.98 -1.65 10.31
N LEU A 99 -7.99 -1.03 9.65
CA LEU A 99 -6.60 -0.99 10.09
C LEU A 99 -6.44 -0.15 11.37
N ASN A 100 -7.17 0.96 11.46
CA ASN A 100 -7.25 1.81 12.65
C ASN A 100 -8.06 1.16 13.79
N GLY A 101 -8.86 0.14 13.49
CA GLY A 101 -9.67 -0.57 14.46
C GLY A 101 -11.00 0.06 14.77
N LYS A 102 -11.54 0.81 13.82
CA LYS A 102 -12.93 1.24 13.82
C LYS A 102 -13.83 0.18 13.20
#